data_AF-H8ZB41-F1
#
_entry.id   AF-H8ZB41-F1
#
_cell.length_a   1.000
_cell.length_b   1.000
_cell.length_c   1.000
_cell.angle_alpha   90.00
_cell.angle_beta   90.00
_cell.angle_gamma   90.00
#
_symmetry.space_group_name_H-M   'P 1'
#
loop_
_entity.id
_entity.type
_entity.pdbx_description
1 polymer ?
#
loop_
_entity_poly.entity_id
_entity_poly.type
_entity_poly.pdbx_seq_one_letter_code
_entity_poly.pdbx_strand_id
1 'polypeptide(L)'
;MKNRTEFINKTIETHNIYTQSTKIKENMQYDEYVCDECHGNGVDQSIRTAFKVNYCGRCKLKLELVSQTTAINDYLLNKEDIRHLQHLKALNPRNPDWKPMILYRKTDIERISLRKYPNIEEERKQRQEKLAERKKKALKKKLACLRRTTRAKVKEDPIHVHAFNDSGACDCGMKIEFEEI
;
A
#
# COMPACT_ATOMS: atom_id res chain seq x y z
N MET A 1 -18.22 -76.86 23.23
CA MET A 1 -18.70 -75.89 22.23
C MET A 1 -17.79 -74.68 22.32
N LYS A 2 -16.83 -74.54 21.38
CA LYS A 2 -15.83 -73.47 21.44
C LYS A 2 -16.55 -72.12 21.31
N ASN A 3 -16.30 -71.22 22.26
CA ASN A 3 -17.10 -70.02 22.44
C ASN A 3 -17.00 -69.16 21.17
N ARG A 4 -18.14 -68.74 20.62
CA ARG A 4 -18.25 -67.88 19.43
C ARG A 4 -17.41 -66.58 19.56
N THR A 5 -17.19 -66.14 20.78
CA THR A 5 -16.30 -65.04 21.15
C THR A 5 -14.81 -65.34 20.92
N GLU A 6 -14.35 -66.58 21.12
CA GLU A 6 -12.96 -66.98 20.85
C GLU A 6 -12.62 -66.92 19.37
N PHE A 7 -13.57 -67.27 18.49
CA PHE A 7 -13.38 -67.18 17.04
C PHE A 7 -13.33 -65.72 16.56
N ILE A 8 -14.18 -64.84 17.10
CA ILE A 8 -14.18 -63.42 16.77
C ILE A 8 -12.88 -62.76 17.22
N ASN A 9 -12.42 -63.05 18.44
CA ASN A 9 -11.17 -62.50 18.97
C ASN A 9 -9.95 -62.98 18.17
N LYS A 10 -9.91 -64.26 17.79
CA LYS A 10 -8.84 -64.81 16.95
C LYS A 10 -8.82 -64.21 15.54
N THR A 11 -9.97 -63.81 15.00
CA THR A 11 -10.08 -63.15 13.70
C THR A 11 -9.60 -61.69 13.76
N ILE A 12 -9.85 -61.01 14.88
CA ILE A 12 -9.35 -59.65 15.16
C ILE A 12 -7.82 -59.66 15.37
N GLU A 13 -7.26 -60.72 15.95
CA GLU A 13 -5.82 -60.91 16.10
C GLU A 13 -5.11 -61.21 14.77
N THR A 14 -5.72 -62.02 13.88
CA THR A 14 -5.11 -62.38 12.58
C THR A 14 -5.26 -61.28 11.53
N HIS A 15 -6.39 -60.56 11.53
CA HIS A 15 -6.59 -59.39 10.69
C HIS A 15 -6.22 -58.15 11.47
N ASN A 16 -4.93 -57.89 11.45
CA ASN A 16 -4.22 -56.77 12.02
C ASN A 16 -4.71 -55.40 11.46
N ILE A 17 -5.95 -55.04 11.79
CA ILE A 17 -6.58 -53.75 11.45
C ILE A 17 -6.12 -52.70 12.48
N TYR A 18 -5.79 -53.12 13.71
CA TYR A 18 -5.36 -52.20 14.77
C TYR A 18 -3.88 -51.79 14.70
N THR A 19 -2.93 -52.64 14.29
CA THR A 19 -1.51 -52.19 14.26
C THR A 19 -1.13 -51.40 13.00
N GLN A 20 -2.00 -51.31 11.99
CA GLN A 20 -1.80 -50.32 10.92
C GLN A 20 -2.11 -48.91 11.43
N SER A 21 -3.07 -48.77 12.36
CA SER A 21 -3.41 -47.48 12.96
C SER A 21 -2.35 -46.92 13.91
N THR A 22 -1.54 -47.77 14.55
CA THR A 22 -0.48 -47.35 15.47
C THR A 22 0.82 -46.99 14.73
N LYS A 23 1.17 -47.68 13.64
CA LYS A 23 2.32 -47.30 12.80
C LYS A 23 2.13 -45.98 12.05
N ILE A 24 0.89 -45.54 11.83
CA ILE A 24 0.59 -44.22 11.24
C ILE A 24 0.77 -43.09 12.28
N LYS A 25 0.68 -43.38 13.59
CA LYS A 25 0.77 -42.37 14.65
C LYS A 25 2.20 -41.96 15.04
N GLU A 26 3.22 -42.67 14.58
CA GLU A 26 4.62 -42.39 14.95
C GLU A 26 5.27 -41.27 14.14
N ASN A 27 4.59 -40.71 13.13
CA ASN A 27 5.03 -39.51 12.40
C ASN A 27 4.06 -38.34 12.57
N MET A 28 3.51 -38.17 13.79
CA MET A 28 2.84 -36.92 14.16
C MET A 28 3.92 -35.88 14.51
N GLN A 29 4.56 -35.33 13.46
CA GLN A 29 5.54 -34.26 13.63
C GLN A 29 4.82 -33.01 14.13
N TYR A 30 4.92 -32.75 15.43
CA TYR A 30 4.45 -31.51 16.03
C TYR A 30 5.37 -30.39 15.52
N ASP A 31 4.79 -29.30 15.02
CA ASP A 31 5.58 -28.15 14.60
C ASP A 31 6.36 -27.60 15.80
N GLU A 32 7.67 -27.39 15.63
CA GLU A 32 8.54 -26.81 16.67
C GLU A 32 8.04 -25.43 17.15
N TYR A 33 7.19 -24.78 16.35
CA TYR A 33 6.67 -23.44 16.60
C TYR A 33 5.15 -23.43 16.64
N VAL A 34 4.64 -22.60 17.55
CA VAL A 34 3.21 -22.37 17.75
C VAL A 34 2.86 -20.99 17.17
N CYS A 35 1.65 -20.85 16.62
CA CYS A 35 1.22 -19.57 16.08
C CYS A 35 1.06 -18.50 17.18
N ASP A 36 1.63 -17.33 16.97
CA ASP A 36 1.62 -16.21 17.93
C ASP A 36 0.19 -15.65 18.16
N GLU A 37 -0.72 -15.85 17.21
CA GLU A 37 -2.10 -15.32 17.25
C GLU A 37 -3.14 -16.27 17.85
N CYS A 38 -3.14 -17.53 17.41
CA CYS A 38 -4.18 -18.50 17.78
C CYS A 38 -3.65 -19.66 18.62
N HIS A 39 -2.35 -19.67 18.90
CA HIS A 39 -1.65 -20.73 19.63
C HIS A 39 -1.84 -22.14 19.05
N GLY A 40 -2.23 -22.23 17.77
CA GLY A 40 -2.36 -23.49 17.05
C GLY A 40 -1.06 -23.93 16.37
N ASN A 41 -1.05 -25.19 15.94
CA ASN A 41 -0.01 -25.76 15.09
C ASN A 41 -0.20 -25.31 13.63
N GLY A 42 0.76 -25.63 12.76
CA GLY A 42 0.73 -25.35 11.33
C GLY A 42 1.40 -24.03 10.97
N VAL A 43 2.56 -23.71 11.55
CA VAL A 43 3.28 -22.46 11.29
C VAL A 43 3.81 -22.44 9.85
N ASP A 44 3.53 -21.35 9.12
CA ASP A 44 4.02 -21.18 7.77
C ASP A 44 5.52 -20.83 7.79
N GLN A 45 6.34 -21.81 7.39
CA GLN A 45 7.79 -21.69 7.35
C GLN A 45 8.27 -20.56 6.41
N SER A 46 7.52 -20.22 5.36
CA SER A 46 7.87 -19.11 4.46
C SER A 46 7.81 -17.77 5.17
N ILE A 47 6.77 -17.56 5.99
CA ILE A 47 6.58 -16.35 6.79
C ILE A 47 7.59 -16.29 7.92
N ARG A 48 7.82 -17.42 8.59
CA ARG A 48 8.81 -17.50 9.65
C ARG A 48 10.22 -17.21 9.13
N THR A 49 10.59 -17.77 7.99
CA THR A 49 11.91 -17.54 7.38
C THR A 49 12.09 -16.07 7.00
N ALA A 50 11.06 -15.50 6.37
CA ALA A 50 11.09 -14.13 5.85
C ALA A 50 11.03 -13.07 6.96
N PHE A 51 10.15 -13.20 7.96
CA PHE A 51 9.84 -12.14 8.93
C PHE A 51 10.19 -12.48 10.38
N LYS A 52 10.66 -13.70 10.65
CA LYS A 52 10.99 -14.23 11.99
C LYS A 52 9.80 -14.17 12.97
N VAL A 53 8.59 -14.39 12.46
CA VAL A 53 7.33 -14.47 13.24
C VAL A 53 6.60 -15.77 12.97
N ASN A 54 5.82 -16.26 13.95
CA ASN A 54 5.16 -17.55 13.85
C ASN A 54 3.67 -17.35 13.54
N TYR A 55 3.30 -17.42 12.27
CA TYR A 55 1.90 -17.35 11.85
C TYR A 55 1.50 -18.64 11.15
N CYS A 56 0.37 -19.23 11.56
CA CYS A 56 -0.22 -20.34 10.82
C CYS A 56 -0.84 -19.87 9.49
N GLY A 57 -1.15 -20.80 8.59
CA GLY A 57 -1.73 -20.46 7.27
C GLY A 57 -3.01 -19.63 7.33
N ARG A 58 -3.84 -19.79 8.38
CA ARG A 58 -5.05 -18.98 8.60
C ARG A 58 -4.72 -17.58 9.12
N CYS A 59 -3.86 -17.49 10.14
CA CYS A 59 -3.52 -16.22 10.77
C CYS A 59 -2.59 -15.35 9.91
N LYS A 60 -1.86 -15.94 8.95
CA LYS A 60 -1.04 -15.21 7.98
C LYS A 60 -1.83 -14.13 7.24
N LEU A 61 -3.13 -14.32 7.01
CA LEU A 61 -3.99 -13.34 6.34
C LEU A 61 -4.18 -12.06 7.15
N LYS A 62 -3.99 -12.11 8.49
CA LYS A 62 -3.99 -10.92 9.36
C LYS A 62 -2.69 -10.12 9.28
N LEU A 63 -1.62 -10.70 8.75
CA LEU A 63 -0.33 -10.03 8.64
C LEU A 63 -0.42 -8.93 7.58
N GLU A 64 -0.42 -7.68 8.02
CA GLU A 64 -0.45 -6.54 7.10
C GLU A 64 0.90 -6.37 6.41
N LEU A 65 0.91 -6.60 5.09
CA LEU A 65 2.08 -6.46 4.24
C LEU A 65 1.98 -5.21 3.35
N VAL A 66 3.10 -4.55 3.14
CA VAL A 66 3.23 -3.33 2.37
C VAL A 66 4.28 -3.53 1.28
N SER A 67 3.96 -3.14 0.04
CA SER A 67 4.92 -3.24 -1.07
C SER A 67 6.07 -2.23 -0.91
N GLN A 68 7.23 -2.53 -1.49
CA GLN A 68 8.37 -1.59 -1.51
C GLN A 68 7.97 -0.20 -2.04
N THR A 69 7.17 -0.14 -3.10
CA THR A 69 6.71 1.12 -3.69
C THR A 69 5.77 1.88 -2.75
N THR A 70 4.89 1.17 -2.04
CA THR A 70 3.99 1.75 -1.04
C THR A 70 4.79 2.30 0.16
N ALA A 71 5.79 1.56 0.64
CA ALA A 71 6.69 2.04 1.69
C ALA A 71 7.43 3.34 1.31
N ILE A 72 7.88 3.45 0.05
CA ILE A 72 8.60 4.64 -0.41
C ILE A 72 7.65 5.84 -0.57
N ASN A 73 6.49 5.64 -1.20
CA ASN A 73 5.58 6.73 -1.54
C ASN A 73 4.74 7.19 -0.35
N ASP A 74 4.14 6.25 0.38
CA ASP A 74 3.17 6.59 1.42
C ASP A 74 3.88 6.89 2.75
N TYR A 75 4.93 6.14 3.08
CA TYR A 75 5.71 6.34 4.32
C TYR A 75 6.94 7.24 4.12
N LEU A 76 7.10 7.83 2.93
CA LEU A 76 8.17 8.77 2.57
C LEU A 76 9.59 8.24 2.81
N LEU A 77 9.76 6.92 2.74
CA LEU A 77 11.04 6.23 2.98
C LEU A 77 11.86 6.12 1.70
N ASN A 78 13.17 5.96 1.85
CA ASN A 78 14.11 5.64 0.78
C ASN A 78 14.43 4.14 0.80
N LYS A 79 14.97 3.64 -0.33
CA LYS A 79 15.44 2.25 -0.44
C LYS A 79 16.52 1.89 0.58
N GLU A 80 17.30 2.87 1.02
CA GLU A 80 18.34 2.70 2.04
C GLU A 80 17.75 2.45 3.42
N ASP A 81 16.69 3.19 3.79
CA ASP A 81 16.03 3.05 5.09
C ASP A 81 15.44 1.64 5.29
N ILE A 82 14.95 1.02 4.21
CA ILE A 82 14.29 -0.29 4.23
C ILE A 82 15.21 -1.46 3.88
N ARG A 83 16.47 -1.20 3.51
CA ARG A 83 17.41 -2.24 3.02
C ARG A 83 17.67 -3.34 4.07
N HIS A 84 17.69 -2.95 5.34
CA HIS A 84 17.99 -3.85 6.47
C HIS A 84 16.75 -4.58 7.00
N LEU A 85 15.57 -4.29 6.44
CA LEU A 85 14.33 -4.92 6.88
C LEU A 85 14.15 -6.31 6.28
N GLN A 86 13.58 -7.17 7.10
CA GLN A 86 13.07 -8.47 6.70
C GLN A 86 11.95 -8.31 5.66
N HIS A 87 12.01 -9.11 4.58
CA HIS A 87 11.11 -8.96 3.45
C HIS A 87 10.72 -10.31 2.82
N LEU A 88 9.53 -10.35 2.21
CA LEU A 88 9.05 -11.47 1.40
C LEU A 88 9.09 -11.09 -0.09
N LYS A 89 9.55 -11.99 -0.95
CA LYS A 89 9.50 -11.83 -2.41
C LYS A 89 8.32 -12.61 -2.95
N ALA A 90 7.45 -11.95 -3.71
CA ALA A 90 6.32 -12.54 -4.42
C ALA A 90 6.47 -12.30 -5.93
N LEU A 91 5.84 -13.13 -6.76
CA LEU A 91 5.74 -12.86 -8.19
C LEU A 91 5.03 -11.53 -8.42
N ASN A 92 5.41 -10.82 -9.47
CA ASN A 92 4.79 -9.54 -9.77
C ASN A 92 3.38 -9.78 -10.32
N PRO A 93 2.33 -9.18 -9.71
CA PRO A 93 0.94 -9.47 -10.06
C PRO A 93 0.56 -8.99 -11.47
N ARG A 94 1.30 -8.02 -12.04
CA ARG A 94 1.04 -7.52 -13.38
C ARG A 94 1.67 -8.38 -14.47
N ASN A 95 2.86 -8.92 -14.21
CA ASN A 95 3.54 -9.84 -15.10
C ASN A 95 4.58 -10.64 -14.30
N PRO A 96 4.49 -11.98 -14.25
CA PRO A 96 5.41 -12.82 -13.47
C PRO A 96 6.86 -12.76 -13.95
N ASP A 97 7.12 -12.43 -15.21
CA ASP A 97 8.48 -12.31 -15.78
C ASP A 97 9.18 -11.02 -15.34
N TRP A 98 8.44 -10.06 -14.79
CA TRP A 98 9.01 -8.82 -14.28
C TRP A 98 9.71 -9.05 -12.94
N LYS A 99 10.44 -8.02 -12.49
CA LYS A 99 11.09 -8.05 -11.16
C LYS A 99 10.05 -8.38 -10.08
N PRO A 100 10.35 -9.34 -9.18
CA PRO A 100 9.41 -9.78 -8.16
C PRO A 100 9.03 -8.63 -7.23
N MET A 101 7.79 -8.66 -6.76
CA MET A 101 7.29 -7.73 -5.77
C MET A 101 7.92 -8.02 -4.41
N ILE A 102 8.47 -6.99 -3.77
CA ILE A 102 9.03 -7.09 -2.42
C ILE A 102 7.99 -6.55 -1.43
N LEU A 103 7.68 -7.35 -0.43
CA LEU A 103 6.71 -7.09 0.63
C LEU A 103 7.41 -6.98 1.98
N TYR A 104 7.06 -5.96 2.75
CA TYR A 104 7.53 -5.71 4.10
C TYR A 104 6.35 -5.79 5.08
N ARG A 105 6.62 -6.06 6.36
CA ARG A 105 5.60 -5.97 7.40
C ARG A 105 5.29 -4.50 7.69
N LYS A 106 4.01 -4.12 7.69
CA LYS A 106 3.57 -2.73 7.88
C LYS A 106 4.11 -2.12 9.18
N THR A 107 4.05 -2.86 10.28
CA THR A 107 4.50 -2.39 11.60
C THR A 107 5.98 -2.01 11.66
N ASP A 108 6.84 -2.68 10.88
CA ASP A 108 8.27 -2.33 10.82
C ASP A 108 8.49 -1.05 10.02
N ILE A 109 7.73 -0.88 8.93
CA ILE A 109 7.76 0.31 8.08
C ILE A 109 7.25 1.53 8.85
N GLU A 110 6.13 1.40 9.56
CA GLU A 110 5.58 2.43 10.44
C GLU A 110 6.59 2.85 11.50
N ARG A 111 7.25 1.89 12.16
CA ARG A 111 8.27 2.18 13.18
C ARG A 111 9.43 3.00 12.62
N ILE A 112 9.92 2.67 11.42
CA ILE A 112 11.01 3.43 10.78
C ILE A 112 10.54 4.79 10.28
N SER A 113 9.34 4.85 9.72
CA SER A 113 8.76 6.09 9.23
C SER A 113 8.53 7.09 10.35
N LEU A 114 7.92 6.66 11.47
CA LEU A 114 7.74 7.48 12.67
C LEU A 114 9.06 7.97 13.28
N ARG A 115 10.11 7.14 13.22
CA ARG A 115 11.45 7.51 13.67
C ARG A 115 12.06 8.62 12.78
N LYS A 116 11.80 8.58 11.49
CA LYS A 116 12.35 9.53 10.51
C LYS A 116 11.54 10.82 10.40
N TYR A 117 10.22 10.70 10.45
CA TYR A 117 9.25 11.78 10.36
C TYR A 117 8.25 11.62 11.51
N PRO A 118 8.35 12.45 12.57
CA PRO A 118 7.43 12.40 13.70
C PRO A 118 5.97 12.66 13.26
N ASN A 119 5.78 13.55 12.28
CA ASN A 119 4.50 13.83 11.66
C ASN A 119 4.61 13.71 10.12
N ILE A 120 4.21 12.56 9.60
CA ILE A 120 4.26 12.25 8.15
C ILE A 120 3.34 13.16 7.35
N GLU A 121 2.18 13.55 7.90
CA GLU A 121 1.20 14.37 7.18
C GLU A 121 1.71 15.80 6.94
N GLU A 122 2.38 16.39 7.94
CA GLU A 122 3.05 17.69 7.77
C GLU A 122 4.14 17.63 6.70
N GLU A 123 4.98 16.60 6.71
CA GLU A 123 6.03 16.42 5.71
C GLU A 123 5.42 16.23 4.30
N ARG A 124 4.34 15.48 4.17
CA ARG A 124 3.60 15.35 2.89
C ARG A 124 3.09 16.71 2.41
N LYS A 125 2.47 17.50 3.29
CA LYS A 125 1.95 18.84 2.94
C LYS A 125 3.08 19.74 2.44
N GLN A 126 4.21 19.79 3.14
CA GLN A 126 5.38 20.57 2.70
C GLN A 126 5.91 20.12 1.33
N ARG A 127 5.95 18.81 1.05
CA ARG A 127 6.37 18.30 -0.26
C ARG A 127 5.39 18.68 -1.37
N GLN A 128 4.08 18.64 -1.10
CA GLN A 128 3.05 19.05 -2.04
C GLN A 128 3.13 20.54 -2.37
N GLU A 129 3.34 21.39 -1.36
CA GLU A 129 3.53 22.83 -1.54
C GLU A 129 4.77 23.13 -2.39
N LYS A 130 5.92 22.52 -2.05
CA LYS A 130 7.16 22.63 -2.86
C LYS A 130 6.96 22.16 -4.29
N LEU A 131 6.20 21.08 -4.51
CA LEU A 131 5.89 20.59 -5.84
C LEU A 131 4.99 21.57 -6.61
N ALA A 132 3.98 22.14 -5.96
CA ALA A 132 3.10 23.15 -6.55
C ALA A 132 3.88 24.41 -6.96
N GLU A 133 4.81 24.87 -6.13
CA GLU A 133 5.69 25.99 -6.47
C GLU A 133 6.60 25.67 -7.66
N ARG A 134 7.20 24.48 -7.69
CA ARG A 134 8.04 24.04 -8.82
C ARG A 134 7.23 24.01 -10.12
N LYS A 135 6.00 23.51 -10.08
CA LYS A 135 5.08 23.51 -11.24
C LYS A 135 4.73 24.93 -11.68
N LYS A 136 4.39 25.84 -10.75
CA LYS A 136 4.13 27.26 -11.03
C LYS A 136 5.34 27.94 -11.69
N LYS A 137 6.54 27.72 -11.14
CA LYS A 137 7.81 28.25 -11.70
C LYS A 137 8.09 27.71 -13.10
N ALA A 138 7.90 26.40 -13.32
CA ALA A 138 8.07 25.78 -14.62
C ALA A 138 7.09 26.34 -15.66
N LEU A 139 5.82 26.54 -15.28
CA LEU A 139 4.82 27.14 -16.16
C LEU A 139 5.18 28.58 -16.53
N LYS A 140 5.57 29.42 -15.55
CA LYS A 140 6.02 30.79 -15.81
C LYS A 140 7.21 30.85 -16.78
N LYS A 141 8.18 29.94 -16.63
CA LYS A 141 9.33 29.82 -17.55
C LYS A 141 8.88 29.45 -18.98
N LYS A 142 7.95 28.49 -19.11
CA LYS A 142 7.39 28.11 -20.42
C LYS A 142 6.63 29.27 -21.07
N LEU A 143 5.81 30.00 -20.33
CA LEU A 143 5.09 31.19 -20.82
C LEU A 143 6.05 32.30 -21.25
N ALA A 144 7.09 32.58 -20.47
CA ALA A 144 8.10 33.57 -20.83
C ALA A 144 8.86 33.19 -22.11
N CYS A 145 9.20 31.91 -22.28
CA CYS A 145 9.81 31.40 -23.51
C CYS A 145 8.87 31.57 -24.70
N LEU A 146 7.61 31.15 -24.56
CA LEU A 146 6.60 31.25 -25.61
C LEU A 146 6.41 32.71 -26.08
N ARG A 147 6.29 33.66 -25.14
CA ARG A 147 6.16 35.09 -25.46
C ARG A 147 7.35 35.63 -26.24
N ARG A 148 8.57 35.21 -25.88
CA ARG A 148 9.78 35.59 -26.62
C ARG A 148 9.75 35.05 -28.05
N THR A 149 9.36 33.78 -28.23
CA THR A 149 9.30 33.16 -29.56
C THR A 149 8.23 33.74 -30.47
N THR A 150 7.04 34.04 -29.94
CA THR A 150 5.93 34.58 -30.75
C THR A 150 5.98 36.10 -30.91
N ARG A 151 6.91 36.79 -30.22
CA ARG A 151 6.93 38.26 -30.07
C ARG A 151 5.58 38.81 -29.58
N ALA A 152 4.78 37.99 -28.92
CA ALA A 152 3.48 38.38 -28.41
C ALA A 152 3.66 39.39 -27.28
N LYS A 153 3.19 40.62 -27.50
CA LYS A 153 3.09 41.64 -26.44
C LYS A 153 1.88 41.31 -25.58
N VAL A 154 2.04 41.37 -24.27
CA VAL A 154 0.89 41.38 -23.36
C VAL A 154 0.29 42.78 -23.50
N LYS A 155 -0.90 42.87 -24.09
CA LYS A 155 -1.73 44.06 -23.92
C LYS A 155 -2.33 43.94 -22.54
N GLU A 156 -1.87 44.77 -21.61
CA GLU A 156 -2.62 45.04 -20.40
C GLU A 156 -3.66 46.06 -20.82
N ASP A 157 -4.83 45.59 -21.25
CA ASP A 157 -5.95 46.49 -21.49
C ASP A 157 -6.31 47.09 -20.12
N PRO A 158 -6.25 48.42 -19.96
CA PRO A 158 -6.59 49.04 -18.68
C PRO A 158 -8.03 48.65 -18.35
N ILE A 159 -8.24 48.10 -17.16
CA ILE A 159 -9.57 47.79 -16.66
C ILE A 159 -10.30 49.12 -16.48
N HIS A 160 -11.09 49.49 -17.48
CA HIS A 160 -11.95 50.65 -17.44
C HIS A 160 -13.19 50.29 -16.61
N VAL A 161 -13.38 50.95 -15.48
CA VAL A 161 -14.60 50.83 -14.67
C VAL A 161 -15.60 51.84 -15.21
N HIS A 162 -16.77 51.36 -15.65
CA HIS A 162 -17.80 52.23 -16.21
C HIS A 162 -18.47 53.07 -15.12
N ALA A 163 -18.22 54.38 -15.15
CA ALA A 163 -19.03 55.36 -14.43
C ALA A 163 -20.05 55.95 -15.42
N PHE A 164 -21.34 55.70 -15.18
CA PHE A 164 -22.43 56.23 -16.00
C PHE A 164 -22.94 57.52 -15.37
N ASN A 165 -23.10 58.56 -16.20
CA ASN A 165 -23.72 59.81 -15.79
C ASN A 165 -25.25 59.72 -15.83
N ASP A 166 -25.95 60.79 -15.42
CA ASP A 166 -27.42 60.86 -15.35
C ASP A 166 -28.11 60.64 -16.71
N SER A 167 -27.35 60.70 -17.82
CA SER A 167 -27.85 60.38 -19.16
C SER A 167 -27.60 58.93 -19.59
N GLY A 168 -27.18 58.06 -18.67
CA GLY A 168 -26.91 56.65 -18.91
C GLY A 168 -25.69 56.39 -19.79
N ALA A 169 -24.83 57.39 -20.01
CA ALA A 169 -23.66 57.29 -20.86
C ALA A 169 -22.36 57.25 -20.04
N CYS A 170 -21.45 56.37 -20.44
CA CYS A 170 -20.08 56.31 -19.93
C CYS A 170 -19.10 56.90 -20.96
N ASP A 171 -17.98 57.47 -20.51
CA ASP A 171 -16.95 58.10 -21.36
C ASP A 171 -16.33 57.16 -22.40
N CYS A 172 -16.41 55.86 -22.20
CA CYS A 172 -15.99 54.86 -23.18
C CYS A 172 -17.01 54.64 -24.32
N GLY A 173 -18.13 55.36 -24.32
CA GLY A 173 -19.20 55.24 -25.31
C GLY A 173 -20.24 54.16 -25.02
N MET A 174 -20.17 53.48 -23.87
CA MET A 174 -21.20 52.52 -23.46
C MET A 174 -22.42 53.27 -22.92
N LYS A 175 -23.61 52.92 -23.40
CA LYS A 175 -24.88 53.50 -22.96
C LYS A 175 -25.77 52.42 -22.37
N ILE A 176 -26.45 52.74 -21.29
CA ILE A 176 -27.48 51.89 -20.68
C ILE A 176 -28.81 52.59 -20.90
N GLU A 177 -29.77 51.88 -21.48
CA GLU A 177 -31.15 52.33 -21.61
C GLU A 177 -31.91 51.87 -20.36
N PHE A 178 -32.60 52.81 -19.71
CA PHE A 178 -33.47 52.52 -18.58
C PHE A 178 -34.90 52.36 -19.10
N GLU A 179 -35.49 51.18 -18.93
CA GLU A 179 -36.95 50.99 -19.09
C GLU A 179 -37.63 51.28 -17.75
N GLU A 180 -38.66 52.13 -17.77
CA GLU A 180 -39.51 52.36 -16.60
C GLU A 180 -40.45 51.15 -16.41
N ILE A 181 -40.44 50.57 -15.19
CA ILE A 181 -41.32 49.47 -14.77
C ILE A 181 -42.66 50.04 -14.31
#